data_AF-A0A2E4HPQ9-F1
#
_entry.id   AF-A0A2E4HPQ9-F1
#
_cell.length_a   1.000
_cell.length_b   1.000
_cell.length_c   1.000
_cell.angle_alpha   90.00
_cell.angle_beta   90.00
_cell.angle_gamma   90.00
#
_symmetry.space_group_name_H-M   'P 1'
#
loop_
_entity.id
_entity.type
_entity.pdbx_description
1 polymer ?
#
loop_
_entity_poly.entity_id
_entity_poly.type
_entity_poly.pdbx_seq_one_letter_code
_entity_poly.pdbx_strand_id
1 'polypeptide(L)' 'MTENFKQRLDSDLVFRLIGFILILIGMLLALYTSDTSTLASQIVPIYYFISVSLIAAGFLGLISVLK' A
#
# COMPACT_ATOMS: atom_id res chain seq x y z
N MET A 1 2.99 2.95 -34.01
CA MET A 1 3.17 3.95 -32.92
C MET A 1 2.14 3.83 -31.80
N THR A 2 1.06 3.06 -31.98
CA THR A 2 -0.06 2.91 -31.04
C THR A 2 0.15 1.88 -29.93
N GLU A 3 0.93 0.82 -30.15
CA GLU A 3 1.12 -0.23 -29.13
C GLU A 3 1.94 0.21 -27.91
N ASN A 4 3.04 0.95 -28.13
CA ASN A 4 3.89 1.45 -27.04
C ASN A 4 3.14 2.39 -26.07
N PHE A 5 2.17 3.15 -26.57
CA PHE A 5 1.38 4.07 -25.74
C PHE A 5 0.39 3.31 -24.86
N LYS A 6 -0.28 2.31 -25.44
CA LYS A 6 -1.22 1.44 -24.72
C LYS A 6 -0.53 0.64 -23.62
N GLN A 7 0.65 0.10 -23.92
CA GLN A 7 1.43 -0.70 -22.98
C GLN A 7 1.95 0.10 -21.76
N ARG A 8 2.29 1.39 -21.95
CA ARG A 8 2.63 2.29 -20.84
C ARG A 8 1.43 2.60 -19.96
N LEU A 9 0.28 2.88 -20.57
CA LEU A 9 -0.96 3.21 -19.85
C LEU A 9 -1.47 2.02 -19.02
N ASP A 10 -1.34 0.80 -19.54
CA ASP A 10 -1.66 -0.44 -18.81
C ASP A 10 -0.72 -0.66 -17.62
N SER A 11 0.59 -0.44 -17.80
CA SER A 11 1.58 -0.54 -16.72
C SER A 11 1.32 0.48 -15.60
N ASP A 12 1.00 1.71 -15.97
CA ASP A 12 0.71 2.80 -15.03
C ASP A 12 -0.55 2.52 -14.19
N LEU A 13 -1.59 1.97 -14.81
CA LEU A 13 -2.80 1.51 -14.12
C LEU A 13 -2.50 0.38 -13.13
N VAL A 14 -1.67 -0.58 -13.52
CA VAL A 14 -1.27 -1.69 -12.65
C VAL A 14 -0.48 -1.19 -11.43
N PHE A 15 0.45 -0.25 -11.61
CA PHE A 15 1.19 0.36 -10.49
C PHE A 15 0.27 1.10 -9.51
N ARG A 16 -0.73 1.82 -10.01
CA ARG A 16 -1.74 2.47 -9.17
C ARG A 16 -2.59 1.46 -8.41
N LEU A 17 -3.01 0.38 -9.07
CA LEU A 17 -3.79 -0.67 -8.44
C LEU A 17 -3.00 -1.36 -7.32
N ILE A 18 -1.73 -1.67 -7.55
CA ILE A 18 -0.84 -2.24 -6.52
C ILE A 18 -0.69 -1.25 -5.35
N GLY A 19 -0.45 0.03 -5.64
CA GLY A 19 -0.35 1.07 -4.62
C GLY A 19 -1.61 1.15 -3.75
N PHE A 20 -2.79 1.13 -4.37
CA PHE A 20 -4.08 1.13 -3.67
C PHE A 20 -4.26 -0.11 -2.78
N ILE A 21 -3.90 -1.30 -3.28
CA ILE A 21 -3.95 -2.55 -2.52
C ILE A 21 -3.03 -2.47 -1.29
N LEU A 22 -1.81 -1.93 -1.43
CA LEU A 22 -0.88 -1.76 -0.31
C LEU A 22 -1.45 -0.84 0.77
N ILE A 23 -2.11 0.26 0.40
CA ILE A 23 -2.78 1.15 1.35
C ILE A 23 -3.89 0.40 2.08
N LEU A 24 -4.74 -0.35 1.36
CA LEU A 24 -5.82 -1.14 1.97
C LEU A 24 -5.29 -2.17 2.97
N ILE A 25 -4.25 -2.92 2.60
CA ILE A 25 -3.62 -3.91 3.50
C ILE A 25 -3.03 -3.23 4.72
N GLY A 26 -2.33 -2.11 4.54
CA GLY A 26 -1.77 -1.34 5.65
C GLY A 26 -2.85 -0.83 6.60
N MET A 27 -3.96 -0.30 6.10
CA MET A 27 -5.11 0.13 6.93
C MET A 27 -5.76 -1.04 7.67
N LEU A 28 -5.98 -2.17 7.01
CA LEU A 28 -6.53 -3.38 7.64
C LEU A 28 -5.61 -3.89 8.75
N LEU A 29 -4.30 -3.87 8.54
CA LEU A 29 -3.33 -4.27 9.55
C LEU A 29 -3.35 -3.33 10.76
N ALA A 30 -3.48 -2.02 10.56
CA ALA A 30 -3.61 -1.05 11.66
C ALA A 30 -4.87 -1.32 12.48
N LEU A 31 -6.02 -1.52 11.80
CA LEU A 31 -7.30 -1.81 12.44
C LEU A 31 -7.23 -3.11 13.25
N TYR A 32 -6.70 -4.17 12.64
CA TYR A 32 -6.52 -5.45 13.33
C TYR A 32 -5.61 -5.32 14.55
N THR A 33 -4.53 -4.55 14.43
CA THR A 33 -3.61 -4.28 15.55
C THR A 33 -4.29 -3.48 16.66
N SER A 34 -5.20 -2.55 16.32
CA SER A 34 -5.95 -1.76 17.30
C SER A 34 -7.05 -2.55 18.01
N ASP A 35 -7.73 -3.47 17.32
CA ASP A 35 -8.83 -4.26 17.88
C ASP A 35 -8.34 -5.49 18.66
N THR A 36 -7.12 -5.97 18.37
CA THR A 36 -6.60 -7.18 19.00
C THR A 36 -5.97 -6.89 20.35
N SER A 37 -6.78 -6.96 21.41
CA SER A 37 -6.36 -6.79 22.81
C SER A 37 -5.45 -7.90 23.35
N THR A 38 -5.27 -8.99 22.59
CA THR A 38 -4.47 -10.17 22.98
C THR A 38 -3.05 -10.13 22.40
N LEU A 39 -2.71 -9.15 21.56
CA LEU A 39 -1.33 -8.99 21.09
C LEU A 39 -0.45 -8.59 22.27
N ALA A 40 0.71 -9.23 22.40
CA ALA A 40 1.70 -8.81 23.38
C ALA A 40 2.06 -7.34 23.15
N SER A 41 1.90 -6.51 24.18
CA SER A 41 2.06 -5.05 24.09
C SER A 41 3.41 -4.61 23.51
N GLN A 42 4.43 -5.46 23.58
CA GLN A 42 5.77 -5.20 23.03
C GLN A 42 5.83 -5.33 21.50
N ILE A 43 4.93 -6.09 20.89
CA ILE A 43 4.92 -6.37 19.43
C ILE A 43 4.00 -5.39 18.69
N VAL A 44 3.03 -4.78 19.39
CA VAL A 44 2.09 -3.79 18.86
C VAL A 44 2.79 -2.66 18.05
N PRO A 45 3.88 -2.04 18.53
CA PRO A 45 4.58 -1.00 17.76
C PRO A 45 5.16 -1.51 16.43
N ILE A 46 5.57 -2.78 16.36
CA ILE A 46 6.14 -3.38 15.14
C ILE A 46 5.05 -3.51 14.07
N TYR A 47 3.85 -3.94 14.45
CA TYR A 47 2.73 -4.03 13.50
C TYR A 47 2.28 -2.66 13.00
N TYR A 48 2.26 -1.65 13.86
CA TYR A 48 2.02 -0.27 13.41
C TYR A 48 3.12 0.24 12.47
N PHE A 49 4.38 -0.08 12.73
CA PHE A 49 5.47 0.28 11.83
C PHE A 49 5.34 -0.37 10.45
N ILE A 50 4.96 -1.66 10.40
CA ILE A 50 4.70 -2.37 9.15
C ILE A 50 3.51 -1.74 8.40
N SER A 51 2.42 -1.44 9.12
CA SER A 51 1.24 -0.79 8.55
C SER A 51 1.57 0.57 7.92
N VAL A 52 2.28 1.43 8.64
CA VAL A 52 2.70 2.75 8.12
C VAL A 52 3.62 2.60 6.91
N SER A 53 4.54 1.63 6.93
CA SER A 53 5.43 1.35 5.79
C SER A 53 4.66 0.92 4.54
N LEU A 54 3.64 0.05 4.70
CA LEU A 54 2.76 -0.39 3.62
C LEU A 54 1.97 0.79 3.03
N ILE A 55 1.40 1.64 3.89
CA ILE A 55 0.65 2.83 3.47
C ILE A 55 1.58 3.79 2.71
N ALA A 56 2.78 4.05 3.23
CA ALA A 56 3.76 4.92 2.58
C ALA A 56 4.19 4.38 1.21
N ALA A 57 4.50 3.08 1.11
CA ALA A 57 4.81 2.42 -0.16
C ALA A 57 3.65 2.50 -1.16
N GLY A 58 2.41 2.35 -0.67
CA GLY A 58 1.22 2.51 -1.48
C GLY A 58 1.04 3.91 -2.04
N PHE A 59 1.27 4.95 -1.22
CA PHE A 59 1.27 6.35 -1.69
C PHE A 59 2.34 6.62 -2.74
N LEU A 60 3.55 6.08 -2.57
CA LEU A 60 4.61 6.19 -3.57
C LEU A 60 4.19 5.55 -4.90
N GLY A 61 3.50 4.40 -4.86
CA GLY A 61 2.94 3.74 -6.05
C GLY A 61 1.85 4.55 -6.75
N LEU A 62 1.06 5.31 -6.01
CA LEU A 62 0.06 6.22 -6.60
C LEU A 62 0.70 7.46 -7.25
N ILE A 63 1.76 8.00 -6.63
CA ILE A 63 2.43 9.22 -7.09
C ILE A 63 3.41 8.96 -8.25
N SER A 64 3.95 7.74 -8.39
CA SER A 64 4.95 7.41 -9.43
C SER A 64 4.47 7.68 -10.87
N VAL A 65 3.16 7.70 -11.09
CA VAL A 65 2.49 7.88 -12.39
C VAL A 65 2.10 9.35 -12.65
N LEU A 66 2.26 10.28 -11.71
CA LEU A 66 1.95 11.70 -11.90
C LEU A 66 2.97 12.46 -12.80
N LYS A 67 3.67 11.76 -13.69
CA LYS A 67 4.57 12.37 -14.68
C LYS A 67 3.82 13.02 -15.83
#